data_AF-A0A3D2VCM1-F1
#
_entry.id   AF-A0A3D2VCM1-F1
#
_cell.length_a   1.000
_cell.length_b   1.000
_cell.length_c   1.000
_cell.angle_alpha   90.00
_cell.angle_beta   90.00
_cell.angle_gamma   90.00
#
_symmetry.space_group_name_H-M   'P 1'
#
loop_
_entity.id
_entity.type
_entity.pdbx_description
1 polymer ?
#
loop_
_entity_poly.entity_id
_entity_poly.type
_entity_poly.pdbx_seq_one_letter_code
_entity_poly.pdbx_strand_id
1 'polypeptide(L)' 'INIGNIMEIWSNGFFSSTPHRVINCGNHDRYSIPLFVNPSADVFIAPLVGNVDAVRPFHYGTYQRDLWRNTFPVANIA' A
#
# COMPACT_ATOMS: atom_id res chain seq x y z
N ILE A 1 -1.70 13.80 5.10
CA ILE A 1 -1.42 12.42 5.57
C ILE A 1 -2.57 11.57 5.06
N ASN A 2 -2.24 10.47 4.38
CA ASN A 2 -3.24 9.62 3.72
C ASN A 2 -3.09 8.19 4.24
N ILE A 3 -4.08 7.36 3.91
CA ILE A 3 -4.14 5.95 4.30
C ILE A 3 -3.91 5.08 3.06
N GLY A 4 -3.20 3.95 3.23
CA GLY A 4 -2.95 2.97 2.19
C GLY A 4 -3.62 1.62 2.45
N ASN A 5 -3.44 0.68 1.51
CA ASN A 5 -4.14 -0.61 1.46
C ASN A 5 -4.04 -1.44 2.75
N ILE A 6 -2.90 -1.44 3.44
CA ILE A 6 -2.74 -2.24 4.67
C ILE A 6 -3.71 -1.79 5.75
N MET A 7 -3.93 -0.48 5.89
CA MET A 7 -4.86 0.02 6.88
C MET A 7 -6.32 -0.22 6.46
N GLU A 8 -6.62 -0.18 5.16
CA GLU A 8 -7.94 -0.61 4.67
C GLU A 8 -8.22 -2.08 5.04
N ILE A 9 -7.25 -2.97 4.83
CA ILE A 9 -7.39 -4.40 5.19
C ILE A 9 -7.52 -4.58 6.70
N TRP A 10 -6.63 -4.00 7.50
CA TRP A 10 -6.68 -4.07 8.97
C TRP A 10 -7.99 -3.54 9.54
N SER A 11 -8.56 -2.51 8.93
CA SER A 11 -9.82 -1.92 9.36
C SER A 11 -11.06 -2.59 8.77
N ASN A 12 -10.89 -3.67 8.00
CA ASN A 12 -11.95 -4.36 7.27
C ASN A 12 -12.82 -3.39 6.44
N GLY A 13 -12.17 -2.45 5.76
CA GLY A 13 -12.82 -1.45 4.91
C GLY A 13 -13.42 -0.24 5.63
N PHE A 14 -13.28 -0.10 6.95
CA PHE A 14 -13.72 1.12 7.65
C PHE A 14 -12.94 2.35 7.17
N PHE A 15 -11.62 2.21 6.98
CA PHE A 15 -10.82 3.17 6.23
C PHE A 15 -10.61 2.69 4.81
N SER A 16 -10.60 3.61 3.86
CA SER A 16 -10.29 3.33 2.46
C SER A 16 -8.93 3.91 2.07
N SER A 17 -8.16 3.11 1.33
CA SER A 17 -6.94 3.53 0.67
C SER A 17 -7.26 4.67 -0.28
N THR A 18 -6.64 5.83 -0.06
CA THR A 18 -7.03 7.06 -0.75
C THR A 18 -6.55 7.06 -2.20
N PRO A 19 -7.43 6.99 -3.22
CA PRO A 19 -7.01 7.09 -4.62
C PRO A 19 -6.44 8.48 -4.89
N HIS A 20 -5.30 8.55 -5.58
CA HIS A 20 -4.67 9.83 -5.88
C HIS A 20 -3.91 9.79 -7.21
N ARG A 21 -3.80 10.97 -7.84
CA ARG A 21 -3.03 11.20 -9.07
C ARG A 21 -2.38 12.57 -9.00
N VAL A 22 -1.25 12.73 -9.69
CA VAL A 22 -0.56 14.02 -9.80
C VAL A 22 -0.70 14.53 -11.23
N ILE A 23 -1.09 15.80 -11.37
CA ILE A 23 -1.07 16.53 -12.64
C ILE A 23 -0.19 17.75 -12.42
N ASN A 24 0.88 17.90 -13.20
CA ASN A 24 1.71 19.11 -13.16
C ASN A 24 1.12 20.13 -14.15
N CYS A 25 0.36 21.12 -13.64
CA CYS A 25 -0.29 22.13 -14.48
C CYS A 25 0.59 23.38 -14.74
N GLY A 26 1.74 23.49 -14.08
CA GLY A 26 2.65 24.63 -14.23
C GLY A 26 3.68 24.40 -15.34
N ASN A 27 4.32 25.49 -15.79
CA ASN A 27 5.47 25.43 -16.69
C ASN A 27 6.81 25.39 -15.90
N HIS A 28 6.80 24.77 -14.74
CA HIS A 28 7.94 24.64 -13.85
C HIS A 28 7.98 23.24 -13.23
N ASP A 29 9.15 22.87 -12.72
CA ASP A 29 9.34 21.60 -12.03
C ASP A 29 8.53 21.54 -10.74
N ARG A 30 8.08 20.33 -10.41
CA ARG A 30 7.37 20.03 -9.17
C ARG A 30 8.09 18.90 -8.44
N TYR A 31 8.63 19.20 -7.27
CA TYR A 31 9.30 18.22 -6.42
C TYR A 31 8.36 17.69 -5.32
N SER A 32 8.45 16.40 -5.01
CA SER A 32 7.67 15.75 -3.96
C SER A 32 8.43 14.52 -3.45
N ILE A 33 8.60 14.41 -2.13
CA ILE A 33 9.33 13.32 -1.49
C ILE A 33 8.36 12.55 -0.59
N PRO A 34 7.71 11.47 -1.09
CA PRO A 34 6.76 10.70 -0.30
C PRO A 34 7.50 9.81 0.71
N LEU A 35 6.90 9.65 1.90
CA LEU A 35 7.28 8.66 2.91
C LEU A 35 6.15 7.64 3.06
N PHE A 36 6.50 6.36 3.01
CA PHE A 36 5.57 5.26 3.26
C PHE A 36 5.93 4.58 4.58
N VAL A 37 5.01 4.60 5.54
CA VAL A 37 5.15 3.87 6.81
C VAL A 37 4.48 2.52 6.64
N ASN A 38 5.29 1.47 6.61
CA ASN A 38 4.87 0.11 6.31
C ASN A 38 5.17 -0.85 7.48
N PRO A 39 4.43 -1.97 7.60
CA PRO A 39 4.78 -3.03 8.53
C PRO A 39 6.15 -3.66 8.21
N SER A 40 6.70 -4.41 9.17
CA SER A 40 7.82 -5.31 8.90
C SER A 40 7.43 -6.42 7.92
N ALA A 41 8.39 -6.92 7.15
CA ALA A 41 8.16 -7.88 6.06
C ALA A 41 7.60 -9.24 6.53
N ASP A 42 7.90 -9.64 7.75
CA ASP A 42 7.47 -10.88 8.38
C ASP A 42 6.04 -10.83 8.94
N VAL A 43 5.46 -9.63 9.08
CA VAL A 43 4.11 -9.45 9.63
C VAL A 43 3.06 -10.11 8.74
N PHE A 44 2.16 -10.86 9.36
CA PHE A 44 0.94 -11.35 8.71
C PHE A 44 -0.13 -10.25 8.68
N ILE A 45 -0.70 -10.02 7.50
CA ILE A 45 -1.78 -9.07 7.26
C ILE A 45 -3.10 -9.82 7.19
N ALA A 46 -4.03 -9.43 8.05
CA ALA A 46 -5.42 -9.86 8.09
C ALA A 46 -6.24 -8.76 8.80
N PRO A 47 -7.57 -8.73 8.65
CA PRO A 47 -8.39 -7.74 9.35
C PRO A 47 -8.23 -7.84 10.88
N LEU A 48 -8.07 -6.69 11.55
CA LEU A 48 -7.89 -6.58 13.00
C LEU A 48 -9.20 -6.23 13.72
N VAL A 49 -10.16 -5.67 12.99
CA VAL A 49 -11.49 -5.28 13.49
C VAL A 49 -12.55 -5.73 12.50
N GLY A 50 -13.79 -5.91 12.97
CA GLY A 50 -14.88 -6.41 12.13
C GLY A 50 -14.77 -7.93 11.89
N ASN A 51 -15.05 -8.38 10.66
CA ASN A 51 -14.95 -9.79 10.31
C ASN A 51 -13.48 -10.18 10.07
N VAL A 52 -12.85 -10.76 11.09
CA VAL A 52 -11.42 -11.13 11.09
C VAL A 52 -11.06 -12.22 10.07
N ASP A 53 -12.05 -13.00 9.61
CA ASP A 53 -11.86 -14.08 8.66
C ASP A 53 -12.17 -13.66 7.20
N ALA A 54 -12.47 -12.37 6.96
CA ALA A 54 -12.85 -11.88 5.64
C ALA A 54 -11.73 -11.99 4.59
N VAL A 55 -10.47 -12.04 5.03
CA VAL A 55 -9.30 -12.17 4.16
C VAL A 55 -8.37 -13.24 4.72
N ARG A 56 -7.92 -14.17 3.86
CA ARG A 56 -6.91 -15.16 4.25
C ARG A 56 -5.60 -14.45 4.61
N PRO A 57 -5.00 -14.72 5.78
CA PRO A 57 -3.75 -14.08 6.17
C PRO A 57 -2.61 -14.29 5.15
N PHE A 58 -1.80 -13.26 4.95
CA PHE A 58 -0.62 -13.29 4.07
C PHE A 58 0.54 -12.47 4.65
N HIS A 59 1.78 -12.79 4.27
CA HIS A 59 2.94 -12.00 4.70
C HIS A 59 3.04 -10.67 3.95
N TYR A 60 3.27 -9.58 4.68
CA TYR A 60 3.43 -8.24 4.11
C TYR A 60 4.60 -8.18 3.11
N GLY A 61 5.72 -8.84 3.39
CA GLY A 61 6.90 -8.83 2.52
C GLY A 61 6.67 -9.50 1.16
N THR A 62 5.77 -10.49 1.07
CA THR A 62 5.37 -11.07 -0.21
C THR A 62 4.46 -10.10 -0.97
N TYR A 63 3.43 -9.56 -0.30
CA TYR A 63 2.52 -8.58 -0.87
C TYR A 63 3.24 -7.34 -1.41
N GLN A 64 4.18 -6.79 -0.65
CA GLN A 64 4.95 -5.60 -1.05
C GLN A 64 5.79 -5.87 -2.29
N ARG A 65 6.42 -7.05 -2.37
CA ARG A 65 7.24 -7.46 -3.51
C ARG A 65 6.40 -7.63 -4.76
N ASP A 66 5.25 -8.28 -4.65
CA ASP A 66 4.32 -8.47 -5.77
C ASP A 66 3.79 -7.12 -6.28
N LEU A 67 3.45 -6.22 -5.35
CA LEU A 67 3.04 -4.85 -5.68
C LEU A 67 4.14 -4.11 -6.45
N TRP A 68 5.39 -4.20 -6.00
CA TRP A 68 6.50 -3.55 -6.68
C TRP A 68 6.80 -4.17 -8.05
N ARG A 69 6.71 -5.50 -8.21
CA ARG A 69 6.86 -6.16 -9.51
C ARG A 69 5.82 -5.66 -10.51
N ASN A 70 4.58 -5.48 -10.06
CA ASN A 70 3.50 -4.97 -10.89
C ASN A 70 3.67 -3.47 -11.21
N THR A 71 4.16 -2.68 -10.25
CA THR A 71 4.32 -1.22 -10.41
C THR A 71 5.56 -0.86 -11.23
N PHE A 72 6.64 -1.61 -11.07
CA PHE A 72 7.94 -1.36 -11.69
C PHE A 72 8.43 -2.61 -12.45
N PRO A 73 7.73 -3.02 -13.53
CA PRO A 73 7.97 -4.30 -14.20
C PRO A 73 9.38 -4.42 -14.81
N VAL A 74 10.02 -3.30 -15.15
CA VAL A 74 11.38 -3.26 -15.72
C VAL A 74 12.50 -3.30 -14.68
N ALA A 75 12.16 -3.20 -13.38
CA ALA A 75 13.15 -3.08 -12.32
C ALA A 75 13.77 -4.43 -11.90
N ASN A 76 13.39 -5.55 -12.52
CA ASN A 76 13.90 -6.90 -12.23
C ASN A 76 13.99 -7.22 -10.73
N ILE A 77 12.93 -6.87 -9.99
CA ILE A 77 12.86 -7.07 -8.55
C ILE A 77 13.06 -8.56 -8.23
N ALA A 78 13.94 -8.89 -7.29
CA ALA A 78 14.26 -10.25 -6.88
C ALA A 78 13.20 -10.85 -5.95
#